data_AF-A0A2G6LMM9-F1
#
_entry.id   AF-A0A2G6LMM9-F1
#
_cell.length_a   1.000
_cell.length_b   1.000
_cell.length_c   1.000
_cell.angle_alpha   90.00
_cell.angle_beta   90.00
_cell.angle_gamma   90.00
#
_symmetry.space_group_name_H-M   'P 1'
#
loop_
_entity.id
_entity.type
_entity.pdbx_description
1 polymer ?
#
loop_
_entity_poly.entity_id
_entity_poly.type
_entity_poly.pdbx_seq_one_letter_code
_entity_poly.pdbx_strand_id
1 'polypeptide(L)'
;MDCTSITTPDTLDKIDKIANIVIALFTLLFSIYIFYISTKKEEKKEEKNRKSDSLKTIILEHNLKNLFSFYESIIEIVNPLSEKKHSDEEKEQINAELQSALKKLRLEFTDLFLAVDKELYNCIKDTTDLLIDDLTNKMFDDGINLSHLPKFEEEITSNISKSKTETVRYLYEFNS
;
A
#
# COMPACT_ATOMS: atom_id res chain seq x y z
N MET A 1 -38.00 25.97 -66.83
CA MET A 1 -37.23 25.08 -65.93
C MET A 1 -37.82 25.31 -64.55
N ASP A 2 -38.92 24.61 -64.26
CA ASP A 2 -39.63 24.74 -62.99
C ASP A 2 -39.04 23.76 -61.99
N CYS A 3 -38.47 24.33 -60.92
CA CYS A 3 -38.02 23.60 -59.75
C CYS A 3 -39.25 23.17 -58.96
N THR A 4 -39.35 21.87 -58.70
CA THR A 4 -40.32 21.24 -57.78
C THR A 4 -40.22 21.85 -56.38
N SER A 5 -41.19 22.66 -55.99
CA SER A 5 -41.45 23.02 -54.59
C SER A 5 -42.24 21.88 -53.95
N ILE A 6 -41.52 20.96 -53.30
CA ILE A 6 -42.11 19.95 -52.43
C ILE A 6 -42.72 20.68 -51.24
N THR A 7 -44.04 20.81 -51.22
CA THR A 7 -44.80 21.27 -50.06
C THR A 7 -44.93 20.09 -49.10
N THR A 8 -44.09 20.05 -48.08
CA THR A 8 -44.31 19.14 -46.95
C THR A 8 -45.57 19.58 -46.20
N PRO A 9 -46.46 18.65 -45.81
CA PRO A 9 -47.72 19.00 -45.18
C PRO A 9 -47.46 19.56 -43.77
N ASP A 10 -48.04 20.72 -43.49
CA ASP A 10 -47.98 21.54 -42.25
C ASP A 10 -48.29 20.77 -40.94
N THR A 11 -48.71 19.50 -41.03
CA THR A 11 -48.93 18.56 -39.93
C THR A 11 -47.64 17.86 -39.47
N LEU A 12 -46.70 17.58 -40.38
CA LEU A 12 -45.45 16.86 -40.07
C LEU A 12 -44.52 17.75 -39.24
N ASP A 13 -44.38 19.02 -39.64
CA ASP A 13 -43.57 20.03 -38.94
C ASP A 13 -44.07 20.31 -37.50
N LYS A 14 -45.37 20.16 -37.24
CA LYS A 14 -45.95 20.30 -35.90
C LYS A 14 -45.62 19.08 -35.02
N ILE A 15 -45.63 17.88 -35.59
CA ILE A 15 -45.29 16.64 -34.89
C ILE A 15 -43.81 16.64 -34.50
N ASP A 16 -42.91 17.05 -35.40
CA ASP A 16 -41.47 17.11 -35.13
C ASP A 16 -41.14 18.12 -34.02
N LYS A 17 -41.81 19.28 -34.01
CA LYS A 17 -41.67 20.28 -32.94
C LYS A 17 -42.14 19.74 -31.59
N ILE A 18 -43.28 19.04 -31.56
CA ILE A 18 -43.81 18.44 -30.32
C ILE A 18 -42.88 17.33 -29.83
N ALA A 19 -42.37 16.48 -30.72
CA ALA A 19 -41.41 15.43 -30.39
C ALA A 19 -40.12 16.00 -29.79
N ASN A 20 -39.58 17.08 -30.38
CA ASN A 20 -38.39 17.76 -29.86
C ASN A 20 -38.60 18.34 -28.45
N ILE A 21 -39.78 18.91 -28.17
CA ILE A 21 -40.13 19.41 -26.83
C ILE A 21 -40.18 18.24 -25.82
N VAL A 22 -40.80 17.13 -26.20
CA VAL A 22 -40.89 15.94 -25.34
C VAL A 22 -39.50 15.34 -25.08
N ILE A 23 -38.66 15.20 -26.10
CA ILE A 23 -37.28 14.72 -25.98
C ILE A 23 -36.47 15.64 -25.07
N ALA A 24 -36.58 16.96 -25.24
CA ALA A 24 -35.89 17.92 -24.38
C ALA A 24 -36.31 17.77 -22.91
N LEU A 25 -37.61 17.56 -22.66
CA LEU A 25 -38.16 17.39 -21.32
C LEU A 25 -37.68 16.08 -20.66
N PHE A 26 -37.68 14.97 -21.41
CA PHE A 26 -37.09 13.72 -20.93
C PHE A 26 -35.59 13.83 -20.68
N THR A 27 -34.85 14.49 -21.58
CA THR A 27 -33.41 14.70 -21.42
C THR A 27 -33.10 15.51 -20.17
N LEU A 28 -33.91 16.53 -19.88
CA LEU A 28 -33.79 17.35 -18.68
C LEU A 28 -34.09 16.53 -17.41
N LEU A 29 -35.16 15.72 -17.41
CA LEU A 29 -35.50 14.84 -16.29
C LEU A 29 -34.42 13.78 -16.04
N PHE A 30 -33.90 13.15 -17.10
CA PHE A 30 -32.82 12.18 -16.99
C PHE A 30 -31.53 12.82 -16.48
N SER A 31 -31.20 14.04 -16.93
CA SER A 31 -30.02 14.76 -16.46
C SER A 31 -30.10 15.05 -14.96
N ILE A 32 -31.26 15.51 -14.47
CA ILE A 32 -31.49 15.74 -13.03
C ILE A 32 -31.40 14.43 -12.24
N TYR A 33 -32.01 13.36 -12.76
CA TYR A 33 -31.99 12.05 -12.12
C TYR A 33 -30.57 11.47 -12.00
N ILE A 34 -29.80 11.51 -13.10
CA ILE A 34 -28.40 11.05 -13.14
C ILE A 34 -27.57 11.89 -12.16
N PHE A 35 -27.71 13.21 -12.18
CA PHE A 35 -26.99 14.11 -11.29
C PHE A 35 -27.24 13.77 -9.82
N TYR A 36 -28.49 13.59 -9.41
CA TYR A 36 -28.81 13.26 -8.01
C TYR A 36 -28.22 11.90 -7.58
N ILE A 37 -28.25 10.90 -8.46
CA ILE A 37 -27.66 9.58 -8.18
C ILE A 37 -26.14 9.62 -8.17
N SER A 38 -25.51 10.34 -9.09
CA SER A 38 -24.05 10.48 -9.13
C SER A 38 -23.55 11.19 -7.88
N THR A 39 -24.19 12.30 -7.48
CA THR A 39 -23.83 13.03 -6.26
C THR A 39 -23.97 12.15 -5.01
N LYS A 40 -25.08 11.42 -4.86
CA LYS A 40 -25.24 10.48 -3.72
C LYS A 40 -24.22 9.34 -3.70
N LYS A 41 -23.79 8.85 -4.87
CA LYS A 41 -22.75 7.82 -4.96
C LYS A 41 -21.38 8.38 -4.59
N GLU A 42 -21.09 9.61 -5.02
CA GLU A 42 -19.85 10.33 -4.69
C GLU A 42 -19.76 10.63 -3.19
N GLU A 43 -20.81 11.18 -2.58
CA GLU A 43 -20.86 11.45 -1.13
C GLU A 43 -20.58 10.19 -0.30
N LYS A 44 -21.22 9.06 -0.65
CA LYS A 44 -20.99 7.78 0.04
C LYS A 44 -19.57 7.24 -0.15
N LYS A 45 -19.00 7.42 -1.34
CA LYS A 45 -17.62 7.01 -1.63
C LYS A 45 -16.65 7.87 -0.84
N GLU A 46 -16.87 9.18 -0.79
CA GLU A 46 -16.06 10.12 -0.03
C GLU A 46 -16.13 9.84 1.47
N GLU A 47 -17.31 9.58 2.03
CA GLU A 47 -17.47 9.21 3.44
C GLU A 47 -16.74 7.91 3.77
N LYS A 48 -16.83 6.90 2.89
CA LYS A 48 -16.09 5.63 3.05
C LYS A 48 -14.58 5.86 3.01
N ASN A 49 -14.10 6.68 2.08
CA ASN A 49 -12.69 7.03 1.98
C ASN A 49 -12.21 7.74 3.25
N ARG A 50 -12.93 8.75 3.72
CA ARG A 50 -12.59 9.49 4.96
C ARG A 50 -12.52 8.58 6.18
N LYS A 51 -13.44 7.62 6.31
CA LYS A 51 -13.41 6.61 7.39
C LYS A 51 -12.21 5.68 7.26
N SER A 52 -11.90 5.26 6.03
CA SER A 52 -10.71 4.48 5.74
C SER A 52 -9.45 5.25 6.15
N ASP A 53 -9.30 6.49 5.69
CA ASP A 53 -8.14 7.34 5.98
C ASP A 53 -7.97 7.59 7.48
N SER A 54 -9.06 7.84 8.20
CA SER A 54 -9.01 7.95 9.66
C SER A 54 -8.51 6.67 10.32
N LEU A 55 -8.95 5.50 9.85
CA LEU A 55 -8.48 4.21 10.37
C LEU A 55 -7.01 3.96 10.03
N LYS A 56 -6.57 4.35 8.83
CA LYS A 56 -5.15 4.33 8.42
C LYS A 56 -4.28 5.12 9.39
N THR A 57 -4.66 6.37 9.66
CA THR A 57 -3.95 7.26 10.58
C THR A 57 -3.88 6.67 11.99
N ILE A 58 -5.01 6.19 12.53
CA ILE A 58 -5.06 5.61 13.87
C ILE A 58 -4.13 4.40 13.98
N ILE A 59 -4.21 3.46 13.03
CA ILE A 59 -3.36 2.27 13.05
C ILE A 59 -1.89 2.66 12.99
N LEU A 60 -1.54 3.61 12.12
CA LEU A 60 -0.15 4.02 11.96
C LEU A 60 0.39 4.74 13.19
N GLU A 61 -0.30 5.78 13.66
CA GLU A 61 0.17 6.60 14.79
C GLU A 61 0.44 5.78 16.05
N HIS A 62 -0.42 4.78 16.33
CA HIS A 62 -0.32 3.99 17.56
C HIS A 62 0.73 2.88 17.48
N ASN A 63 1.05 2.40 16.27
CA ASN A 63 1.85 1.20 16.08
C ASN A 63 3.18 1.45 15.34
N LEU A 64 3.42 2.65 14.81
CA LEU A 64 4.66 3.00 14.11
C LEU A 64 5.91 2.81 14.99
N LYS A 65 5.79 3.01 16.31
CA LYS A 65 6.86 2.71 17.25
C LYS A 65 7.33 1.25 17.16
N ASN A 66 6.42 0.30 16.95
CA ASN A 66 6.73 -1.12 16.90
C ASN A 66 7.59 -1.45 15.67
N LEU A 67 7.37 -0.73 14.55
CA LEU A 67 8.23 -0.83 13.37
C LEU A 67 9.66 -0.37 13.66
N PHE A 68 9.82 0.79 14.29
CA PHE A 68 11.15 1.30 14.59
C PHE A 68 11.87 0.45 15.64
N SER A 69 11.15 0.01 16.67
CA SER A 69 11.68 -0.93 17.67
C SER A 69 12.11 -2.25 17.05
N PHE A 70 11.39 -2.77 16.04
CA PHE A 70 11.86 -3.95 15.30
C PHE A 70 13.23 -3.71 14.68
N TYR A 71 13.44 -2.62 13.93
CA TYR A 71 14.72 -2.34 13.31
C TYR A 71 15.86 -2.13 14.32
N GLU A 72 15.57 -1.50 15.46
CA GLU A 72 16.52 -1.39 16.57
C GLU A 72 16.88 -2.77 17.13
N SER A 73 15.88 -3.62 17.41
CA SER A 73 16.10 -4.98 17.90
C SER A 73 16.89 -5.84 16.92
N ILE A 74 16.63 -5.75 15.61
CA ILE A 74 17.41 -6.52 14.61
C ILE A 74 18.89 -6.12 14.66
N ILE A 75 19.20 -4.83 14.76
CA ILE A 75 20.59 -4.36 14.88
C ILE A 75 21.24 -4.92 16.14
N GLU A 76 20.55 -4.86 17.28
CA GLU A 76 21.06 -5.41 18.55
C GLU A 76 21.34 -6.91 18.45
N ILE A 77 20.44 -7.68 17.81
CA ILE A 77 20.56 -9.13 17.63
C ILE A 77 21.76 -9.49 16.74
N VAL A 78 22.02 -8.74 15.67
CA VAL A 78 23.10 -9.06 14.71
C VAL A 78 24.45 -8.45 15.07
N ASN A 79 24.50 -7.43 15.93
CA ASN A 79 25.74 -6.76 16.34
C ASN A 79 26.87 -7.71 16.80
N PRO A 80 26.59 -8.77 17.59
CA PRO A 80 27.63 -9.71 18.00
C PRO A 80 28.43 -10.30 16.84
N LEU A 81 27.80 -10.50 15.66
CA LEU A 81 28.46 -11.05 14.47
C LEU A 81 29.68 -10.23 14.00
N SER A 82 29.73 -8.94 14.35
CA SER A 82 30.84 -8.04 14.04
C SER A 82 32.07 -8.23 14.93
N GLU A 83 31.92 -8.85 16.11
CA GLU A 83 32.97 -8.91 17.13
C GLU A 83 33.91 -10.11 16.97
N LYS A 84 33.37 -11.24 16.55
CA LYS A 84 34.11 -12.51 16.43
C LYS A 84 33.46 -13.45 15.42
N LYS A 85 34.19 -14.50 15.02
CA LYS A 85 33.59 -15.62 14.29
C LYS A 85 32.72 -16.44 15.26
N HIS A 86 31.47 -16.69 14.85
CA HIS A 86 30.49 -17.46 15.63
C HIS A 86 30.41 -18.90 15.14
N SER A 87 30.11 -19.83 16.03
CA SER A 87 29.77 -21.22 15.68
C SER A 87 28.39 -21.29 15.02
N ASP A 88 28.10 -22.40 14.35
CA ASP A 88 26.78 -22.60 13.74
C ASP A 88 25.66 -22.64 14.80
N GLU A 89 25.92 -23.17 15.99
CA GLU A 89 24.99 -23.14 17.13
C GLU A 89 24.70 -21.69 17.60
N GLU A 90 25.72 -20.83 17.70
CA GLU A 90 25.54 -19.42 18.04
C GLU A 90 24.74 -18.68 16.96
N LYS A 91 25.02 -18.97 15.67
CA LYS A 91 24.27 -18.41 14.53
C LYS A 91 22.82 -18.88 14.51
N GLU A 92 22.55 -20.14 14.84
CA GLU A 92 21.19 -20.68 14.95
C GLU A 92 20.39 -19.95 16.04
N GLN A 93 21.02 -19.64 17.17
CA GLN A 93 20.39 -18.84 18.22
C GLN A 93 20.06 -17.42 17.73
N ILE A 94 21.01 -16.74 17.09
CA ILE A 94 20.78 -15.41 16.50
C ILE A 94 19.62 -15.47 15.49
N ASN A 95 19.59 -16.48 14.62
CA ASN A 95 18.50 -16.67 13.67
C ASN A 95 17.14 -16.86 14.37
N ALA A 96 17.08 -17.67 15.43
CA ALA A 96 15.84 -17.85 16.18
C ALA A 96 15.32 -16.53 16.79
N GLU A 97 16.23 -15.67 17.27
CA GLU A 97 15.89 -14.34 17.77
C GLU A 97 15.39 -13.41 16.65
N LEU A 98 16.04 -13.43 15.48
CA LEU A 98 15.58 -12.70 14.29
C LEU A 98 14.17 -13.11 13.86
N GLN A 99 13.89 -14.41 13.79
CA GLN A 99 12.57 -14.95 13.46
C GLN A 99 11.51 -14.57 14.50
N SER A 100 11.89 -14.54 15.78
CA SER A 100 11.02 -14.09 16.87
C SER A 100 10.67 -12.60 16.74
N ALA A 101 11.67 -11.75 16.44
CA ALA A 101 11.48 -10.32 16.19
C ALA A 101 10.56 -10.07 14.99
N LEU A 102 10.76 -10.80 13.88
CA LEU A 102 9.90 -10.72 12.69
C LEU A 102 8.45 -11.11 13.01
N LYS A 103 8.25 -12.20 13.74
CA LYS A 103 6.92 -12.64 14.17
C LYS A 103 6.23 -11.58 15.04
N LYS A 104 6.98 -10.97 15.97
CA LYS A 104 6.47 -9.90 16.82
C LYS A 104 6.05 -8.68 15.99
N LEU A 105 6.90 -8.23 15.06
CA LEU A 105 6.56 -7.14 14.14
C LEU A 105 5.26 -7.44 13.37
N ARG A 106 5.14 -8.65 12.82
CA ARG A 106 3.95 -9.03 12.06
C ARG A 106 2.68 -8.88 12.90
N LEU A 107 2.67 -9.43 14.11
CA LEU A 107 1.51 -9.38 15.00
C LEU A 107 1.18 -7.98 15.51
N GLU A 108 2.19 -7.19 15.85
CA GLU A 108 2.03 -5.89 16.51
C GLU A 108 1.92 -4.70 15.54
N PHE A 109 2.23 -4.91 14.26
CA PHE A 109 2.25 -3.85 13.26
C PHE A 109 1.69 -4.30 11.92
N THR A 110 2.30 -5.30 11.27
CA THR A 110 2.00 -5.62 9.87
C THR A 110 0.56 -6.13 9.69
N ASP A 111 0.10 -7.06 10.52
CA ASP A 111 -1.23 -7.68 10.39
C ASP A 111 -2.38 -6.68 10.55
N LEU A 112 -2.15 -5.54 11.21
CA LEU A 112 -3.15 -4.47 11.35
C LEU A 112 -3.57 -3.91 9.99
N PHE A 113 -2.67 -3.92 9.00
CA PHE A 113 -2.96 -3.42 7.66
C PHE A 113 -3.85 -4.37 6.85
N LEU A 114 -4.02 -5.64 7.23
CA LEU A 114 -4.97 -6.55 6.55
C LEU A 114 -6.41 -6.01 6.53
N ALA A 115 -6.78 -5.24 7.55
CA ALA A 115 -8.11 -4.67 7.68
C ALA A 115 -8.33 -3.42 6.81
N VAL A 116 -7.25 -2.79 6.33
CA VAL A 116 -7.32 -1.46 5.71
C VAL A 116 -6.70 -1.43 4.32
N ASP A 117 -5.57 -2.10 4.13
CA ASP A 117 -4.84 -2.16 2.88
C ASP A 117 -3.96 -3.41 2.76
N LYS A 118 -4.44 -4.35 1.95
CA LYS A 118 -3.76 -5.63 1.72
C LYS A 118 -2.46 -5.47 0.92
N GLU A 119 -2.35 -4.45 0.07
CA GLU A 119 -1.15 -4.22 -0.72
C GLU A 119 -0.03 -3.71 0.18
N LEU A 120 -0.32 -2.72 1.03
CA LEU A 120 0.64 -2.26 2.04
C LEU A 120 1.07 -3.40 2.97
N TYR A 121 0.12 -4.22 3.43
CA TYR A 121 0.41 -5.41 4.22
C TYR A 121 1.45 -6.30 3.53
N ASN A 122 1.22 -6.67 2.25
CA ASN A 122 2.11 -7.54 1.50
C ASN A 122 3.49 -6.91 1.32
N CYS A 123 3.55 -5.61 0.96
CA CYS A 123 4.82 -4.91 0.75
C CYS A 123 5.70 -4.90 2.00
N ILE A 124 5.12 -4.59 3.18
CA ILE A 124 5.85 -4.57 4.45
C ILE A 124 6.28 -5.99 4.84
N LYS A 125 5.34 -6.95 4.76
CA LYS A 125 5.61 -8.36 5.06
C LYS A 125 6.75 -8.89 4.20
N ASP A 126 6.65 -8.78 2.88
CA ASP A 126 7.63 -9.35 1.97
C ASP A 126 9.00 -8.68 2.10
N THR A 127 9.04 -7.36 2.31
CA THR A 127 10.30 -6.64 2.56
C THR A 127 10.99 -7.11 3.83
N THR A 128 10.24 -7.27 4.92
CA THR A 128 10.81 -7.70 6.20
C THR A 128 11.17 -9.18 6.23
N ASP A 129 10.43 -10.02 5.51
CA ASP A 129 10.77 -11.43 5.29
C ASP A 129 12.08 -11.56 4.51
N LEU A 130 12.19 -10.85 3.38
CA LEU A 130 13.39 -10.83 2.54
C LEU A 130 14.62 -10.35 3.31
N LEU A 131 14.46 -9.33 4.17
CA LEU A 131 15.55 -8.87 5.03
C LEU A 131 16.05 -10.03 5.92
N ILE A 132 15.15 -10.69 6.64
CA ILE A 132 15.52 -11.72 7.62
C ILE A 132 16.11 -12.94 6.91
N ASP A 133 15.55 -13.33 5.76
CA ASP A 133 16.09 -14.40 4.92
C ASP A 133 17.50 -14.07 4.43
N ASP A 134 17.73 -12.85 3.94
CA ASP A 134 19.06 -12.42 3.47
C ASP A 134 20.08 -12.34 4.62
N LEU A 135 19.69 -11.81 5.77
CA LEU A 135 20.53 -11.81 6.98
C LEU A 135 20.92 -13.23 7.39
N THR A 136 19.95 -14.16 7.36
CA THR A 136 20.19 -15.58 7.65
C THR A 136 21.20 -16.17 6.66
N ASN A 137 20.96 -16.00 5.36
CA ASN A 137 21.85 -16.53 4.33
C ASN A 137 23.29 -16.00 4.48
N LYS A 138 23.45 -14.71 4.72
CA LYS A 138 24.77 -14.07 4.91
C LYS A 138 25.48 -14.54 6.17
N MET A 139 24.75 -14.80 7.25
CA MET A 139 25.32 -15.30 8.50
C MET A 139 25.87 -16.73 8.36
N PHE A 140 25.22 -17.57 7.55
CA PHE A 140 25.64 -18.95 7.30
C PHE A 140 26.56 -19.12 6.08
N ASP A 141 26.85 -18.05 5.33
CA ASP A 141 27.80 -18.08 4.22
C ASP A 141 29.25 -17.97 4.72
N ASP A 142 29.99 -19.09 4.64
CA ASP A 142 31.41 -19.15 4.98
C ASP A 142 32.31 -18.25 4.12
N GLY A 143 31.83 -17.79 2.95
CA GLY A 143 32.49 -16.83 2.08
C GLY A 143 32.45 -15.39 2.62
N ILE A 144 31.60 -15.10 3.60
CA ILE A 144 31.42 -13.75 4.16
C ILE A 144 32.02 -13.68 5.57
N ASN A 145 33.10 -12.91 5.71
CA ASN A 145 33.68 -12.67 7.03
C ASN A 145 32.98 -11.51 7.75
N LEU A 146 31.91 -11.82 8.49
CA LEU A 146 31.15 -10.83 9.25
C LEU A 146 31.89 -10.25 10.45
N SER A 147 32.96 -10.89 10.96
CA SER A 147 33.78 -10.27 12.02
C SER A 147 34.73 -9.19 11.50
N HIS A 148 34.76 -8.96 10.18
CA HIS A 148 35.45 -7.83 9.58
C HIS A 148 34.45 -6.67 9.43
N LEU A 149 34.60 -5.64 10.26
CA LEU A 149 33.63 -4.54 10.38
C LEU A 149 33.19 -3.92 9.04
N PRO A 150 34.08 -3.59 8.09
CA PRO A 150 33.63 -3.09 6.78
C PRO A 150 32.70 -4.04 6.04
N LYS A 151 32.91 -5.36 6.18
CA LYS A 151 32.07 -6.36 5.52
C LYS A 151 30.73 -6.53 6.24
N PHE A 152 30.74 -6.44 7.57
CA PHE A 152 29.52 -6.38 8.37
C PHE A 152 28.66 -5.16 8.00
N GLU A 153 29.26 -3.98 7.91
CA GLU A 153 28.55 -2.76 7.53
C GLU A 153 27.95 -2.85 6.12
N GLU A 154 28.72 -3.38 5.17
CA GLU A 154 28.30 -3.59 3.78
C GLU A 154 27.13 -4.58 3.68
N GLU A 155 27.24 -5.74 4.33
CA GLU A 155 26.32 -6.87 4.12
C GLU A 155 25.12 -6.87 5.05
N ILE A 156 25.29 -6.39 6.29
CA ILE A 156 24.28 -6.44 7.34
C ILE A 156 23.66 -5.06 7.55
N THR A 157 24.45 -4.07 7.98
CA THR A 157 23.92 -2.74 8.35
C THR A 157 23.28 -2.03 7.16
N SER A 158 23.93 -2.08 5.98
CA SER A 158 23.37 -1.49 4.74
C SER A 158 22.04 -2.13 4.37
N ASN A 159 21.92 -3.45 4.53
CA ASN A 159 20.72 -4.18 4.18
C ASN A 159 19.54 -3.82 5.10
N ILE A 160 19.78 -3.77 6.41
CA ILE A 160 18.80 -3.34 7.41
C ILE A 160 18.34 -1.91 7.11
N SER A 161 19.29 -1.01 6.81
CA SER A 161 19.01 0.39 6.48
C SER A 161 18.15 0.51 5.21
N LYS A 162 18.49 -0.22 4.15
CA LYS A 162 17.71 -0.26 2.90
C LYS A 162 16.29 -0.76 3.14
N SER A 163 16.12 -1.88 3.85
CA SER A 163 14.80 -2.41 4.20
C SER A 163 13.98 -1.40 5.00
N LYS A 164 14.61 -0.72 5.97
CA LYS A 164 13.96 0.33 6.78
C LYS A 164 13.48 1.48 5.91
N THR A 165 14.34 2.02 5.05
CA THR A 165 13.98 3.10 4.11
C THR A 165 12.84 2.67 3.20
N GLU A 166 12.89 1.46 2.66
CA GLU A 166 11.88 0.93 1.76
C GLU A 166 10.52 0.74 2.47
N THR A 167 10.54 0.26 3.71
CA THR A 167 9.32 0.15 4.52
C THR A 167 8.70 1.52 4.81
N VAL A 168 9.54 2.52 5.14
CA VAL A 168 9.07 3.90 5.34
C VAL A 168 8.51 4.50 4.05
N ARG A 169 9.10 4.18 2.89
CA ARG A 169 8.59 4.60 1.57
C ARG A 169 7.18 4.06 1.35
N TYR A 170 6.93 2.77 1.60
CA TYR A 170 5.58 2.19 1.50
C TYR A 170 4.57 2.89 2.40
N LEU A 171 4.96 3.22 3.64
CA LEU A 171 4.10 3.95 4.57
C LEU A 171 3.83 5.39 4.11
N TYR A 172 4.80 6.06 3.49
CA TYR A 172 4.61 7.38 2.94
C TYR A 172 3.64 7.37 1.75
N GLU A 173 3.82 6.44 0.82
CA GLU A 173 2.95 6.27 -0.36
C GLU A 173 1.52 5.89 0.04
N PHE A 174 1.37 5.13 1.12
CA PHE A 174 0.06 4.76 1.66
C PHE A 174 -0.74 5.93 2.24
N ASN A 175 -0.05 6.92 2.80
CA ASN A 175 -0.63 8.12 3.40
C ASN A 175 -0.74 9.30 2.43
N SER A 176 -0.19 9.17 1.22
CA SER A 176 -0.22 10.20 0.17
C SER A 176 -1.42 9.99 -0.76
#